data_AF-A0A5D2H2N2-F1
#
_entry.id   AF-A0A5D2H2N2-F1
#
_cell.length_a   1.000
_cell.length_b   1.000
_cell.length_c   1.000
_cell.angle_alpha   90.00
_cell.angle_beta   90.00
_cell.angle_gamma   90.00
#
_symmetry.space_group_name_H-M   'P 1'
#
loop_
_entity.id
_entity.type
_entity.pdbx_description
1 polymer ?
#
loop_
_entity_poly.entity_id
_entity_poly.type
_entity_poly.pdbx_seq_one_letter_code
_entity_poly.pdbx_strand_id
1 'polypeptide(L)'
;IAECERLPFDLPEAEEELVVGYQTEYSGIKFGLFYVASYLNLLLSSLFVTVLYLRGWNISIPYVFVPELFEINKINGIIGTTIGIFITLAKTYLFLFISIATRWTLPRLRMDQLLNLGWKFLLPISLGNLLLTTSFQLLSL
;
A
#
# COMPACT_ATOMS: atom_id res chain seq x y z
N ILE A 1 -2.73 4.13 2.94
CA ILE A 1 -3.98 4.08 3.75
C ILE A 1 -4.56 5.48 3.93
N ALA A 2 -3.85 6.45 4.53
CA ALA A 2 -4.37 7.82 4.68
C ALA A 2 -4.71 8.51 3.34
N GLU A 3 -3.85 8.39 2.33
CA GLU A 3 -4.07 8.90 0.96
C GLU A 3 -5.20 8.17 0.21
N CYS A 4 -5.59 6.98 0.66
CA CYS A 4 -6.66 6.22 0.01
C CYS A 4 -8.05 6.62 0.53
N GLU A 5 -8.11 7.66 1.38
CA GLU A 5 -9.34 8.30 1.87
C GLU A 5 -10.36 7.26 2.38
N ARG A 6 -9.85 6.26 3.10
CA ARG A 6 -10.67 5.16 3.62
C ARG A 6 -10.66 5.17 5.13
N LEU A 7 -11.80 4.81 5.72
CA LEU A 7 -11.97 4.59 7.16
C LEU A 7 -10.75 3.84 7.72
N PRO A 8 -10.03 4.40 8.71
CA PRO A 8 -10.40 5.51 9.61
C PRO A 8 -10.05 6.94 9.15
N PHE A 9 -9.43 7.11 7.97
CA PHE A 9 -8.93 8.38 7.43
C PHE A 9 -9.83 8.97 6.32
N ASP A 10 -11.12 8.72 6.43
CA ASP A 10 -12.14 9.16 5.47
C ASP A 10 -12.61 10.57 5.83
N LEU A 11 -11.90 11.56 5.29
CA LEU A 11 -12.06 12.99 5.56
C LEU A 11 -12.90 13.75 4.52
N PRO A 12 -12.86 13.41 3.21
CA PRO A 12 -13.67 14.10 2.22
C PRO A 12 -15.15 13.71 2.27
N GLU A 13 -15.47 12.52 2.80
CA GLU A 13 -16.82 11.93 2.70
C GLU A 13 -17.67 12.08 3.98
N ALA A 14 -17.12 12.57 5.10
CA ALA A 14 -17.90 13.08 6.27
C ALA A 14 -16.96 13.87 7.22
N GLU A 15 -17.32 14.93 7.95
CA GLU A 15 -18.51 15.19 8.75
C GLU A 15 -18.59 16.68 9.20
N GLU A 16 -19.41 17.50 8.54
CA GLU A 16 -20.09 18.65 9.18
C GLU A 16 -21.40 19.00 8.45
N GLU A 17 -21.56 18.50 7.22
CA GLU A 17 -22.79 18.60 6.43
C GLU A 17 -23.28 17.18 6.11
N LEU A 18 -24.59 16.89 6.25
CA LEU A 18 -25.23 15.56 6.09
C LEU A 18 -25.23 15.03 4.63
N VAL A 19 -24.28 15.45 3.83
CA VAL A 19 -24.18 15.31 2.38
C VAL A 19 -22.87 14.59 2.08
N VAL A 20 -22.85 13.69 1.07
CA VAL A 20 -21.67 12.89 0.65
C VAL A 20 -20.63 13.78 -0.06
N GLY A 21 -20.16 14.83 0.63
CA GLY A 21 -19.16 15.79 0.20
C GLY A 21 -19.30 16.25 -1.26
N TYR A 22 -18.18 16.27 -1.98
CA TYR A 22 -18.13 16.62 -3.40
C TYR A 22 -18.79 15.56 -4.31
N GLN A 23 -19.01 14.33 -3.83
CA GLN A 23 -19.56 13.26 -4.66
C GLN A 23 -21.04 13.49 -4.99
N THR A 24 -21.77 14.31 -4.22
CA THR A 24 -23.19 14.60 -4.49
C THR A 24 -23.43 15.46 -5.73
N GLU A 25 -22.41 16.16 -6.21
CA GLU A 25 -22.49 16.95 -7.45
C GLU A 25 -22.39 16.08 -8.71
N TYR A 26 -21.95 14.82 -8.56
CA TYR A 26 -21.71 13.92 -9.69
C TYR A 26 -22.74 12.79 -9.73
N SER A 27 -23.31 12.55 -10.91
CA SER A 27 -24.28 11.48 -11.15
C SER A 27 -23.88 10.60 -12.33
N GLY A 28 -24.44 9.37 -12.39
CA GLY A 28 -24.26 8.41 -13.48
C GLY A 28 -22.82 7.95 -13.67
N ILE A 29 -22.27 8.11 -14.88
CA ILE A 29 -20.94 7.60 -15.25
C ILE A 29 -19.81 8.28 -14.48
N LYS A 30 -19.98 9.57 -14.14
CA LYS A 30 -18.97 10.36 -13.42
C LYS A 30 -18.80 9.83 -12.00
N PHE A 31 -19.92 9.54 -11.33
CA PHE A 31 -19.91 8.88 -10.03
C PHE A 31 -19.23 7.51 -10.09
N GLY A 32 -19.54 6.71 -11.12
CA GLY A 32 -18.88 5.42 -11.34
C GLY A 32 -17.36 5.52 -11.49
N LEU A 33 -16.86 6.54 -12.18
CA LEU A 33 -15.41 6.77 -12.33
C LEU A 33 -14.74 7.13 -11.01
N PHE A 34 -15.35 7.97 -10.18
CA PHE A 34 -14.84 8.27 -8.84
C PHE A 34 -14.77 7.02 -7.97
N TYR A 35 -15.83 6.20 -8.02
CA TYR A 35 -15.86 4.93 -7.28
C TYR A 35 -14.71 4.01 -7.73
N VAL A 36 -14.59 3.73 -9.03
CA VAL A 36 -13.53 2.86 -9.56
C VAL A 36 -12.13 3.42 -9.25
N ALA A 37 -11.93 4.74 -9.36
CA ALA A 37 -10.66 5.38 -9.04
C ALA A 37 -10.25 5.15 -7.58
N SER A 38 -11.19 5.22 -6.62
CA SER A 38 -10.89 4.96 -5.20
C SER A 38 -10.37 3.53 -4.95
N TYR A 39 -10.96 2.53 -5.61
CA TYR A 39 -10.50 1.13 -5.51
C TYR A 39 -9.18 0.90 -6.22
N LEU A 40 -8.96 1.56 -7.36
CA LEU A 40 -7.68 1.52 -8.05
C LEU A 40 -6.57 2.18 -7.22
N ASN A 41 -6.84 3.29 -6.53
CA ASN A 41 -5.87 3.93 -5.64
C ASN A 41 -5.47 3.00 -4.48
N LEU A 42 -6.43 2.29 -3.88
CA LEU A 42 -6.14 1.30 -2.86
C LEU A 42 -5.28 0.13 -3.40
N LEU A 43 -5.59 -0.36 -4.60
CA LEU A 43 -4.80 -1.40 -5.26
C LEU A 43 -3.38 -0.92 -5.57
N LEU A 44 -3.23 0.25 -6.17
CA LEU A 44 -1.93 0.82 -6.55
C LEU A 44 -1.04 1.08 -5.33
N SER A 45 -1.59 1.69 -4.28
CA SER A 45 -0.83 1.93 -3.05
C SER A 45 -0.34 0.62 -2.40
N SER A 46 -1.17 -0.43 -2.38
CA SER A 46 -0.76 -1.76 -1.89
C SER A 46 0.35 -2.40 -2.75
N LEU A 47 0.31 -2.15 -4.06
CA LEU A 47 1.32 -2.61 -5.02
C LEU A 47 2.65 -1.89 -4.80
N PHE A 48 2.64 -0.57 -4.64
CA PHE A 48 3.84 0.21 -4.32
C PHE A 48 4.51 -0.26 -3.04
N VAL A 49 3.75 -0.46 -1.96
CA VAL A 49 4.30 -0.95 -0.69
C VAL A 49 4.93 -2.33 -0.86
N THR A 50 4.25 -3.24 -1.58
CA THR A 50 4.75 -4.60 -1.84
C THR A 50 6.05 -4.61 -2.62
N VAL A 51 6.16 -3.76 -3.65
CA VAL A 51 7.36 -3.68 -4.50
C VAL A 51 8.53 -3.04 -3.75
N LEU A 52 8.30 -1.90 -3.10
CA LEU A 52 9.35 -1.12 -2.43
C LEU A 52 9.89 -1.78 -1.16
N TYR A 53 9.00 -2.32 -0.31
CA TYR A 53 9.40 -2.83 1.01
C TYR A 53 9.50 -4.36 1.08
N LEU A 54 8.62 -5.11 0.41
CA LEU A 54 8.57 -6.59 0.51
C LEU A 54 9.25 -7.31 -0.64
N ARG A 55 10.03 -6.57 -1.45
CA ARG A 55 10.85 -7.11 -2.53
C ARG A 55 10.01 -8.02 -3.44
N GLY A 56 9.15 -7.39 -4.24
CA GLY A 56 8.05 -8.02 -4.99
C GLY A 56 8.35 -9.43 -5.52
N TRP A 57 9.20 -9.54 -6.55
CA TRP A 57 9.49 -10.78 -7.28
C TRP A 57 10.15 -11.87 -6.42
N ASN A 58 10.90 -11.48 -5.38
CA ASN A 58 11.72 -12.45 -4.66
C ASN A 58 10.90 -13.18 -3.59
N ILE A 59 11.07 -14.49 -3.57
CA ILE A 59 10.69 -15.33 -2.43
C ILE A 59 11.63 -14.97 -1.30
N SER A 60 11.10 -14.33 -0.26
CA SER A 60 11.89 -13.92 0.91
C SER A 60 12.30 -15.11 1.80
N ILE A 61 11.86 -16.33 1.46
CA ILE A 61 12.12 -17.56 2.21
C ILE A 61 13.31 -18.27 1.54
N PRO A 62 14.49 -18.30 2.17
CA PRO A 62 15.67 -18.95 1.58
C PRO A 62 15.58 -20.48 1.55
N TYR A 63 14.55 -21.11 2.14
CA TYR A 63 14.55 -22.54 2.49
C TYR A 63 13.41 -23.39 1.89
N VAL A 64 12.52 -22.83 1.06
CA VAL A 64 11.50 -23.63 0.37
C VAL A 64 11.90 -23.78 -1.10
N PHE A 65 12.72 -24.81 -1.34
CA PHE A 65 12.77 -25.61 -2.57
C PHE A 65 12.56 -24.82 -3.88
N VAL A 66 13.54 -24.00 -4.26
CA VAL A 66 13.78 -23.75 -5.69
C VAL A 66 15.05 -24.53 -6.02
N PRO A 67 14.91 -25.83 -6.34
CA PRO A 67 16.07 -26.63 -6.68
C PRO A 67 16.72 -26.05 -7.93
N GLU A 68 18.02 -26.25 -8.03
CA GLU A 68 18.91 -26.10 -9.20
C GLU A 68 18.39 -26.75 -10.51
N LEU A 69 17.15 -27.27 -10.54
CA LEU A 69 16.43 -27.78 -11.69
C LEU A 69 15.86 -26.67 -12.61
N PHE A 70 15.69 -25.43 -12.13
CA PHE A 70 15.03 -24.37 -12.92
C PHE A 70 15.90 -23.74 -14.01
N GLU A 71 17.21 -23.97 -14.01
CA GLU A 71 18.13 -23.39 -15.01
C GLU A 71 18.29 -24.24 -16.29
N ILE A 72 17.81 -25.48 -16.31
CA ILE A 72 18.16 -26.43 -17.39
C ILE A 72 17.23 -26.31 -18.62
N ASN A 73 16.02 -25.75 -18.51
CA ASN A 73 15.05 -25.68 -19.62
C ASN A 73 14.42 -24.28 -19.78
N LYS A 74 14.27 -23.80 -21.04
CA LYS A 74 13.52 -22.56 -21.38
C LYS A 74 12.08 -22.55 -20.84
N ILE A 75 11.50 -23.74 -20.65
CA ILE A 75 10.17 -23.96 -20.03
C ILE A 75 10.19 -23.62 -18.53
N ASN A 76 11.28 -23.92 -17.83
CA ASN A 76 11.44 -23.63 -16.41
C ASN A 76 11.56 -22.12 -16.17
N GLY A 77 12.18 -21.36 -17.08
CA GLY A 77 12.19 -19.90 -17.03
C GLY A 77 10.79 -19.27 -17.00
N ILE A 78 9.86 -19.75 -17.84
CA ILE A 78 8.47 -19.26 -17.89
C ILE A 78 7.71 -19.62 -16.60
N ILE A 79 7.97 -20.80 -16.05
CA ILE A 79 7.36 -21.23 -14.78
C ILE A 79 7.90 -20.36 -13.62
N GLY A 80 9.18 -19.99 -13.63
CA GLY A 80 9.77 -19.10 -12.63
C GLY A 80 9.17 -17.69 -12.66
N THR A 81 8.94 -17.13 -13.85
CA THR A 81 8.32 -15.80 -13.98
C THR A 81 6.85 -15.81 -13.55
N THR A 82 6.08 -16.84 -13.91
CA THR A 82 4.68 -16.96 -13.49
C THR A 82 4.53 -17.13 -11.98
N ILE A 83 5.42 -17.90 -11.33
CA ILE A 83 5.49 -18.01 -9.87
C ILE A 83 5.83 -16.66 -9.23
N GLY A 84 6.81 -15.92 -9.77
CA GLY A 84 7.17 -14.59 -9.28
C GLY A 84 5.99 -13.60 -9.31
N ILE A 85 5.22 -13.59 -10.41
CA ILE A 85 4.01 -12.76 -10.55
C ILE A 85 2.91 -13.19 -9.58
N PHE A 86 2.74 -14.50 -9.38
CA PHE A 86 1.74 -14.99 -8.41
C PHE A 86 2.08 -14.56 -6.98
N ILE A 87 3.36 -14.59 -6.60
CA ILE A 87 3.82 -14.18 -5.27
C ILE A 87 3.66 -12.68 -5.06
N THR A 88 4.00 -11.85 -6.06
CA THR A 88 3.77 -10.40 -5.96
C THR A 88 2.28 -10.13 -5.74
N LEU A 89 1.42 -10.75 -6.53
CA LEU A 89 -0.04 -10.62 -6.37
C LEU A 89 -0.50 -11.08 -4.99
N ALA A 90 -0.05 -12.23 -4.51
CA ALA A 90 -0.40 -12.72 -3.17
C ALA A 90 0.01 -11.75 -2.05
N LYS A 91 1.23 -11.19 -2.12
CA LYS A 91 1.69 -10.16 -1.17
C LYS A 91 0.84 -8.89 -1.27
N THR A 92 0.47 -8.45 -2.47
CA THR A 92 -0.43 -7.28 -2.63
C THR A 92 -1.81 -7.53 -2.03
N TYR A 93 -2.39 -8.71 -2.24
CA TYR A 93 -3.68 -9.09 -1.65
C TYR A 93 -3.62 -9.15 -0.12
N LEU A 94 -2.48 -9.55 0.45
CA LEU A 94 -2.26 -9.50 1.90
C LEU A 94 -2.27 -8.04 2.40
N PHE A 95 -1.60 -7.11 1.71
CA PHE A 95 -1.65 -5.68 2.07
C PHE A 95 -3.03 -5.05 1.89
N LEU A 96 -3.75 -5.43 0.84
CA LEU A 96 -5.15 -5.06 0.66
C LEU A 96 -6.01 -5.57 1.81
N PHE A 97 -5.81 -6.82 2.22
CA PHE A 97 -6.52 -7.41 3.34
C PHE A 97 -6.25 -6.64 4.65
N ILE A 98 -5.00 -6.29 4.96
CA ILE A 98 -4.66 -5.45 6.11
C ILE A 98 -5.37 -4.09 6.02
N SER A 99 -5.35 -3.46 4.84
CA SER A 99 -5.97 -2.15 4.64
C SER A 99 -7.49 -2.19 4.83
N ILE A 100 -8.15 -3.28 4.41
CA ILE A 100 -9.59 -3.50 4.62
C ILE A 100 -9.88 -3.83 6.09
N ALA A 101 -9.06 -4.68 6.72
CA ALA A 101 -9.20 -5.02 8.14
C ALA A 101 -9.02 -3.80 9.06
N THR A 102 -8.24 -2.81 8.62
CA THR A 102 -8.05 -1.54 9.35
C THR A 102 -9.37 -0.80 9.59
N ARG A 103 -10.34 -0.94 8.67
CA ARG A 103 -11.69 -0.37 8.81
C ARG A 103 -12.42 -0.84 10.08
N TRP A 104 -12.16 -2.06 10.53
CA TRP A 104 -12.86 -2.68 11.66
C TRP A 104 -12.07 -2.59 12.97
N THR A 105 -10.81 -2.14 12.93
CA THR A 105 -9.91 -2.17 14.09
C THR A 105 -9.67 -0.80 14.70
N LEU A 106 -9.75 0.27 13.90
CA LEU A 106 -9.48 1.63 14.36
C LEU A 106 -10.74 2.50 14.37
N PRO A 107 -10.96 3.28 15.45
CA PRO A 107 -12.01 4.29 15.47
C PRO A 107 -11.67 5.41 14.47
N ARG A 108 -12.70 6.12 14.00
CA ARG A 108 -12.57 7.25 13.09
C ARG A 108 -11.72 8.36 13.72
N LEU A 109 -10.77 8.92 12.96
CA LEU A 109 -9.90 10.00 13.41
C LEU A 109 -10.36 11.35 12.84
N ARG A 110 -10.36 12.38 13.67
CA ARG A 110 -10.67 13.76 13.25
C ARG A 110 -9.54 14.35 12.40
N MET A 111 -9.88 15.27 11.48
CA MET A 111 -8.91 15.97 10.63
C MET A 111 -7.75 16.59 11.42
N ASP A 112 -8.03 17.28 12.52
CA ASP A 112 -7.00 17.90 13.36
C ASP A 112 -6.01 16.88 13.92
N GLN A 113 -6.50 15.69 14.28
CA GLN A 113 -5.66 14.61 14.82
C GLN A 113 -4.81 13.98 13.72
N LEU A 114 -5.38 13.81 12.52
CA LEU A 114 -4.66 13.32 11.35
C LEU A 114 -3.55 14.29 10.96
N LEU A 115 -3.84 15.58 10.87
CA LEU A 115 -2.86 16.62 10.55
C LEU A 115 -1.76 16.67 11.60
N ASN A 116 -2.10 16.63 12.89
CA ASN A 116 -1.10 16.57 13.95
C ASN A 116 -0.21 15.32 13.83
N LEU A 117 -0.78 14.15 13.52
CA LEU A 117 -0.02 12.92 13.32
C LEU A 117 0.91 13.02 12.10
N GLY A 118 0.44 13.57 10.98
CA GLY A 118 1.26 13.80 9.79
C GLY A 118 2.41 14.75 10.05
N TRP A 119 2.11 15.95 10.54
CA TRP A 119 3.09 17.03 10.68
C TRP A 119 4.02 16.87 11.88
N LYS A 120 3.53 16.42 13.04
CA LYS A 120 4.35 16.34 14.27
C LYS A 120 5.01 14.98 14.46
N PHE A 121 4.49 13.92 13.85
CA PHE A 121 5.01 12.57 14.07
C PHE A 121 5.65 11.98 12.80
N LEU A 122 4.91 11.91 11.69
CA LEU A 122 5.40 11.24 10.47
C LEU A 122 6.50 12.02 9.73
N LEU A 123 6.42 13.35 9.68
CA LEU A 123 7.49 14.14 9.04
C LEU A 123 8.82 14.05 9.80
N PRO A 124 8.89 14.29 11.13
CA PRO A 124 10.16 14.17 11.85
C PRO A 124 10.74 12.75 11.83
N ILE A 125 9.90 11.70 11.93
CA ILE A 125 10.38 10.32 11.93
C ILE A 125 10.99 9.93 10.57
N SER A 126 10.39 10.38 9.46
CA SER A 126 10.90 10.08 8.12
C SER A 126 12.23 10.78 7.83
N LEU A 127 12.37 12.05 8.23
CA LEU A 127 13.63 12.79 8.16
C LEU A 127 14.71 12.15 9.06
N GLY A 128 14.34 11.74 10.27
CA GLY A 128 15.24 11.02 11.17
C GLY A 128 15.74 9.70 10.57
N ASN A 129 14.86 8.93 9.92
CA ASN A 129 15.24 7.69 9.24
C ASN A 129 16.22 7.95 8.08
N LEU A 130 16.00 8.99 7.28
CA LEU A 130 16.91 9.38 6.19
C LEU A 130 18.31 9.79 6.70
N LEU A 131 18.38 10.57 7.78
CA LEU A 131 19.66 10.94 8.39
C LEU A 131 20.38 9.72 8.97
N LEU A 132 19.64 8.80 9.58
CA LEU A 132 20.20 7.59 10.15
C LEU A 132 20.73 6.65 9.04
N THR A 133 19.99 6.45 7.95
CA THR A 133 20.46 5.61 6.84
C THR A 133 21.70 6.19 6.17
N THR A 134 21.75 7.49 5.93
CA THR A 134 22.94 8.16 5.37
C THR A 134 24.15 8.08 6.31
N SER A 135 23.95 8.25 7.61
CA SER A 135 25.02 8.08 8.61
C SER A 135 25.56 6.65 8.64
N PHE A 136 24.69 5.63 8.60
CA PHE A 136 25.13 4.22 8.55
C PHE A 136 25.88 3.90 7.27
N GLN A 137 25.43 4.42 6.14
CA GLN A 137 26.11 4.20 4.86
C GLN A 137 27.51 4.83 4.84
N LEU A 138 27.66 6.02 5.42
CA LEU A 138 28.98 6.65 5.58
C LEU A 138 29.90 5.87 6.52
N LEU A 139 29.38 5.24 7.56
CA LEU A 139 30.18 4.43 8.49
C LEU A 139 30.58 3.07 7.88
N SER A 140 29.76 2.53 6.98
CA SER A 140 30.05 1.27 6.27
C SER A 140 31.06 1.42 5.12
N LEU A 141 31.37 2.65 4.72
CA LEU A 141 32.38 3.00 3.73
C LEU A 141 33.78 3.07 4.37
#